data_AF-A0A497JRE6-F1
#
_entry.id   AF-A0A497JRE6-F1
#
_cell.length_a   1.000
_cell.length_b   1.000
_cell.length_c   1.000
_cell.angle_alpha   90.00
_cell.angle_beta   90.00
_cell.angle_gamma   90.00
#
_symmetry.space_group_name_H-M   'P 1'
#
loop_
_entity.id
_entity.type
_entity.pdbx_description
1 polymer ?
#
loop_
_entity_poly.entity_id
_entity_poly.type
_entity_poly.pdbx_seq_one_letter_code
_entity_poly.pdbx_strand_id
1 'polypeptide(L)'
;MHGSIPTSRAIMAMSLLFIVGFASGYYVNPLLSPPTVVWEEDSAWRTDSISISGSTTVLPIANACAIAFMNKYAGTSITVTGGGSGRGYSEVIDGVVDIGMASRPPKQKEIDD
;
A
#
# COMPACT_ATOMS: atom_id res chain seq x y z
N MET A 1 47.48 10.13 -34.12
CA MET A 1 46.34 10.55 -34.98
C MET A 1 45.07 9.96 -34.39
N HIS A 2 44.40 10.68 -33.49
CA HIS A 2 43.11 10.25 -32.92
C HIS A 2 42.01 10.94 -33.73
N GLY A 3 41.40 10.22 -34.68
CA GLY A 3 40.29 10.75 -35.46
C GLY A 3 39.09 10.98 -34.54
N SER A 4 38.64 12.22 -34.41
CA SER A 4 37.44 12.56 -33.64
C SER A 4 36.23 11.86 -34.24
N ILE A 5 35.47 11.15 -33.40
CA ILE A 5 34.25 10.46 -33.82
C ILE A 5 33.25 11.52 -34.29
N PRO A 6 32.73 11.45 -35.53
CA PRO A 6 31.75 12.42 -36.00
C PRO A 6 30.48 12.36 -35.17
N THR A 7 29.95 13.52 -34.79
CA THR A 7 28.78 13.69 -33.89
C THR A 7 27.56 12.89 -34.34
N SER A 8 27.35 12.73 -35.65
CA SER A 8 26.28 11.89 -36.22
C SER A 8 26.39 10.41 -35.81
N ARG A 9 27.61 9.85 -35.76
CA ARG A 9 27.85 8.47 -35.34
C ARG A 9 27.70 8.30 -33.84
N ALA A 10 28.06 9.33 -33.07
CA ALA A 10 27.86 9.34 -31.62
C ALA A 10 26.37 9.35 -31.25
N ILE A 11 25.56 10.16 -31.94
CA ILE A 11 24.10 10.21 -31.73
C ILE A 11 23.45 8.86 -32.05
N MET A 12 23.77 8.25 -33.20
CA MET A 12 23.25 6.93 -33.56
C MET A 12 23.62 5.85 -32.55
N ALA A 13 24.87 5.85 -32.07
CA ALA A 13 25.33 4.88 -31.06
C ALA A 13 24.60 5.05 -29.71
N MET A 14 24.38 6.30 -29.27
CA MET A 14 23.66 6.57 -28.02
C MET A 14 22.17 6.20 -28.12
N SER A 15 21.52 6.48 -29.25
CA SER A 15 20.14 6.07 -29.49
C SER A 15 20.00 4.54 -29.49
N LEU A 16 20.95 3.82 -30.10
CA LEU A 16 20.98 2.35 -30.06
C LEU A 16 21.18 1.83 -28.63
N LEU A 17 22.10 2.41 -27.87
CA LEU A 17 22.36 1.99 -26.49
C LEU A 17 21.12 2.22 -25.59
N PHE A 18 20.42 3.35 -25.79
CA PHE A 18 19.20 3.66 -25.08
C PHE A 18 18.07 2.67 -25.41
N ILE A 19 17.88 2.34 -26.69
CA ILE A 19 16.89 1.35 -27.13
C ILE A 19 17.21 -0.03 -26.56
N VAL A 20 18.48 -0.45 -26.60
CA VAL A 20 18.91 -1.74 -26.04
C VAL A 20 18.74 -1.78 -24.52
N GLY A 21 19.08 -0.70 -23.82
CA GLY A 21 18.89 -0.59 -22.37
C GLY A 21 17.41 -0.57 -21.96
N PHE A 22 16.56 0.13 -22.72
CA PHE A 22 15.12 0.17 -22.48
C PHE A 22 14.46 -1.18 -22.77
N ALA A 23 14.84 -1.82 -23.89
CA ALA A 23 14.35 -3.16 -24.23
C ALA A 23 14.83 -4.19 -23.20
N SER A 24 16.11 -4.20 -22.82
CA SER A 24 16.61 -5.14 -21.80
C SER A 24 15.91 -4.91 -20.48
N GLY A 25 15.74 -3.65 -20.05
CA GLY A 25 14.96 -3.26 -18.89
C GLY A 25 13.53 -3.81 -18.93
N TYR A 26 12.85 -3.67 -20.07
CA TYR A 26 11.50 -4.21 -20.27
C TYR A 26 11.46 -5.74 -20.16
N TYR A 27 12.43 -6.46 -20.74
CA TYR A 27 12.48 -7.92 -20.71
C TYR A 27 12.97 -8.51 -19.39
N VAL A 28 13.81 -7.82 -18.61
CA VAL A 28 14.28 -8.30 -17.30
C VAL A 28 13.35 -7.93 -16.15
N ASN A 29 12.54 -6.87 -16.27
CA ASN A 29 11.62 -6.44 -15.21
C ASN A 29 10.68 -7.55 -14.69
N PRO A 30 10.08 -8.40 -15.55
CA PRO A 30 9.25 -9.52 -15.08
C PRO A 30 10.04 -10.59 -14.32
N LEU A 31 11.36 -10.69 -14.55
CA LEU A 31 12.25 -11.66 -13.88
C LEU A 31 12.77 -11.17 -12.53
N LEU A 32 12.86 -9.85 -12.34
CA LEU A 32 13.16 -9.22 -11.04
C LEU A 32 11.92 -9.02 -10.17
N SER A 33 10.73 -9.12 -10.75
CA SER A 33 9.49 -9.11 -9.99
C SER A 33 9.47 -10.37 -9.12
N PRO A 34 9.43 -10.24 -7.78
CA PRO A 34 9.30 -11.42 -6.93
C PRO A 34 8.04 -12.18 -7.36
N PRO A 35 8.04 -13.52 -7.35
CA PRO A 35 6.86 -14.28 -7.69
C PRO A 35 5.71 -13.81 -6.80
N THR A 36 4.73 -13.12 -7.39
CA THR A 36 3.50 -12.77 -6.70
C THR A 36 2.75 -14.06 -6.51
N VAL A 37 2.85 -14.64 -5.32
CA VAL A 37 2.02 -15.77 -4.94
C VAL A 37 0.60 -15.25 -4.86
N VAL A 38 -0.17 -15.49 -5.92
CA VAL A 38 -1.60 -15.17 -6.00
C VAL A 38 -2.32 -16.27 -5.23
N TRP A 39 -2.96 -15.91 -4.12
CA TRP A 39 -3.77 -16.83 -3.33
C TRP A 39 -5.21 -16.75 -3.84
N GLU A 40 -5.98 -17.83 -3.81
CA GLU A 40 -7.37 -17.81 -4.31
C GLU A 40 -8.29 -16.89 -3.50
N GLU A 41 -7.91 -16.61 -2.23
CA GLU A 41 -8.47 -15.56 -1.39
C GLU A 41 -8.09 -14.12 -1.81
N ASP A 42 -7.45 -13.90 -2.97
CA ASP A 42 -7.29 -12.62 -3.67
C ASP A 42 -8.62 -12.12 -4.26
N SER A 43 -9.69 -12.17 -3.47
CA SER A 43 -11.02 -11.70 -3.85
C SER A 43 -11.12 -10.17 -3.73
N ALA A 44 -12.17 -9.59 -4.34
CA ALA A 44 -12.40 -8.14 -4.49
C ALA A 44 -12.26 -7.28 -3.20
N TRP A 45 -12.27 -7.88 -2.01
CA TRP A 45 -12.07 -7.22 -0.71
C TRP A 45 -10.72 -6.51 -0.58
N ARG A 46 -9.69 -6.89 -1.35
CA ARG A 46 -8.40 -6.17 -1.35
C ARG A 46 -8.41 -4.89 -2.17
N THR A 47 -9.47 -4.63 -2.90
CA THR A 47 -9.66 -3.35 -3.60
C THR A 47 -10.55 -2.38 -2.81
N ASP A 48 -11.10 -2.83 -1.68
CA ASP A 48 -11.98 -2.00 -0.87
C ASP A 48 -11.21 -1.00 -0.01
N SER A 49 -11.90 0.12 0.24
CA SER A 49 -11.49 1.08 1.25
C SER A 49 -11.88 0.54 2.63
N ILE A 50 -10.90 0.42 3.53
CA ILE A 50 -11.09 0.03 4.92
C ILE A 50 -10.96 1.29 5.79
N SER A 51 -11.99 1.54 6.58
CA SER A 51 -12.05 2.63 7.54
C SER A 51 -11.83 2.11 8.96
N ILE A 52 -10.93 2.76 9.69
CA ILE A 52 -10.53 2.36 11.04
C ILE A 52 -10.60 3.59 11.94
N SER A 53 -11.21 3.47 13.12
CA SER A 53 -11.21 4.56 14.11
C SER A 53 -11.10 4.09 15.55
N GLY A 54 -10.67 4.96 16.46
CA GLY A 54 -10.76 4.70 17.90
C GLY A 54 -9.52 5.10 18.69
N SER A 55 -9.00 4.19 19.51
CA SER A 55 -7.95 4.47 20.49
C SER A 55 -6.75 5.23 19.93
N THR A 56 -6.46 6.38 20.54
CA THR A 56 -5.27 7.19 20.25
C THR A 56 -3.97 6.51 20.68
N THR A 57 -4.04 5.60 21.66
CA THR A 57 -2.89 4.78 22.08
C THR A 57 -2.53 3.73 21.01
N VAL A 58 -3.54 3.19 20.32
CA VAL A 58 -3.36 2.16 19.27
C VAL A 58 -3.04 2.80 17.91
N LEU A 59 -3.35 4.08 17.72
CA LEU A 59 -3.16 4.80 16.46
C LEU A 59 -1.76 4.61 15.82
N PRO A 60 -0.62 4.70 16.54
CA PRO A 60 0.69 4.60 15.90
C PRO A 60 0.94 3.21 15.29
N ILE A 61 0.55 2.14 16.00
CA ILE A 61 0.74 0.77 15.51
C ILE A 61 -0.25 0.45 14.40
N ALA A 62 -1.50 0.91 14.51
CA ALA A 62 -2.50 0.72 13.46
C ALA A 62 -2.10 1.42 12.15
N ASN A 63 -1.54 2.63 12.22
CA ASN A 63 -0.99 3.33 11.06
C ASN A 63 0.16 2.55 10.41
N ALA A 64 1.10 2.03 11.21
CA ALA A 64 2.21 1.24 10.68
C ALA A 64 1.71 -0.04 9.99
N CYS A 65 0.71 -0.72 10.56
CA CYS A 65 0.07 -1.88 9.96
C CYS A 65 -0.67 -1.52 8.66
N ALA A 66 -1.41 -0.40 8.63
CA ALA A 66 -2.11 0.08 7.45
C ALA A 66 -1.14 0.34 6.29
N ILE A 67 -0.03 1.03 6.55
CA ILE A 67 1.01 1.30 5.54
C ILE A 67 1.62 -0.02 5.03
N ALA A 68 2.00 -0.92 5.93
CA ALA A 68 2.59 -2.21 5.55
C ALA A 68 1.61 -3.05 4.70
N PHE A 69 0.32 -3.01 5.04
CA PHE A 69 -0.72 -3.73 4.30
C PHE A 69 -0.95 -3.13 2.92
N MET A 70 -1.08 -1.80 2.80
CA MET A 70 -1.24 -1.11 1.52
C MET A 70 -0.01 -1.28 0.62
N ASN A 71 1.21 -1.34 1.19
CA ASN A 71 2.43 -1.64 0.44
C ASN A 71 2.43 -3.07 -0.12
N LYS A 72 1.86 -4.02 0.62
CA LYS A 72 1.75 -5.41 0.18
C LYS A 72 0.62 -5.60 -0.84
N TYR A 73 -0.46 -4.83 -0.73
CA TYR A 73 -1.66 -4.92 -1.56
C TYR A 73 -2.02 -3.54 -2.11
N ALA A 74 -1.46 -3.21 -3.28
CA ALA A 74 -1.59 -1.90 -3.91
C ALA A 74 -3.02 -1.49 -4.30
N GLY A 75 -3.99 -2.41 -4.26
CA GLY A 75 -5.41 -2.14 -4.48
C GLY A 75 -6.16 -1.66 -3.24
N THR A 76 -5.61 -1.86 -2.04
CA THR A 76 -6.33 -1.57 -0.79
C THR A 76 -6.08 -0.14 -0.36
N SER A 77 -7.13 0.55 0.09
CA SER A 77 -7.00 1.85 0.75
C SER A 77 -7.39 1.73 2.21
N ILE A 78 -6.53 2.15 3.14
CA ILE A 78 -6.82 2.08 4.58
C ILE A 78 -6.70 3.46 5.19
N THR A 79 -7.77 3.91 5.87
CA THR A 79 -7.79 5.17 6.61
C THR A 79 -7.89 4.89 8.11
N VAL A 80 -6.98 5.45 8.91
CA VAL A 80 -6.95 5.25 10.37
C VAL A 80 -7.12 6.59 11.09
N THR A 81 -8.11 6.66 11.97
CA THR A 81 -8.46 7.88 12.71
C THR A 81 -8.38 7.67 14.22
N GLY A 82 -7.76 8.60 14.94
CA GLY A 82 -7.78 8.61 16.41
C GLY A 82 -9.02 9.33 16.97
N GLY A 83 -9.45 8.92 18.17
CA GLY A 83 -10.54 9.57 18.91
C GLY A 83 -10.90 8.92 20.26
N GLY A 84 -10.14 7.92 20.70
CA GLY A 84 -10.34 7.22 21.97
C GLY A 84 -11.11 5.89 21.83
N SER A 85 -10.96 4.99 22.80
CA SER A 85 -11.57 3.65 22.74
C SER A 85 -13.11 3.70 22.70
N GLY A 86 -13.73 4.66 23.40
CA GLY A 86 -15.20 4.82 23.41
C GLY A 86 -15.77 5.16 22.03
N ARG A 87 -15.08 6.05 21.29
CA ARG A 87 -15.42 6.35 19.90
C ARG A 87 -15.28 5.11 19.01
N GLY A 88 -14.22 4.33 19.21
CA GLY A 88 -13.99 3.09 18.46
C GLY A 88 -15.14 2.09 18.62
N TYR A 89 -15.73 1.97 19.82
CA TYR A 89 -16.90 1.13 20.05
C TYR A 89 -18.15 1.65 19.38
N SER A 90 -18.51 2.92 19.62
CA SER A 90 -19.71 3.50 19.02
C SER A 90 -19.63 3.43 17.49
N GLU A 91 -18.53 3.87 16.88
CA GLU A 91 -18.44 3.90 15.42
C GLU A 91 -18.46 2.51 14.77
N VAL A 92 -17.95 1.47 15.44
CA VAL A 92 -18.04 0.10 14.90
C VAL A 92 -19.42 -0.52 15.14
N ILE A 93 -20.07 -0.23 16.27
CA ILE A 93 -21.44 -0.68 16.57
C ILE A 93 -22.44 -0.02 15.60
N ASP A 94 -22.27 1.27 15.35
CA ASP A 94 -23.10 2.08 14.45
C ASP A 94 -22.82 1.77 12.96
N GLY A 95 -21.80 0.96 12.66
CA GLY A 95 -21.39 0.61 11.29
C GLY A 95 -20.81 1.79 10.50
N VAL A 96 -20.31 2.82 11.20
CA VAL A 96 -19.64 3.99 10.60
C VAL A 96 -18.24 3.65 10.11
N VAL A 97 -17.57 2.71 10.81
CA VAL A 97 -16.25 2.20 10.43
C VAL A 97 -16.23 0.68 10.36
N ASP A 98 -15.31 0.15 9.57
CA ASP A 98 -15.10 -1.30 9.44
C ASP A 98 -14.40 -1.88 10.68
N ILE A 99 -13.51 -1.11 11.30
CA ILE A 99 -12.73 -1.54 12.47
C ILE A 99 -12.68 -0.47 13.56
N GLY A 100 -13.15 -0.83 14.75
CA GLY A 100 -13.02 -0.04 15.98
C GLY A 100 -11.77 -0.42 16.81
N MET A 101 -10.87 0.53 17.05
CA MET A 101 -9.67 0.37 17.88
C MET A 101 -9.95 0.69 19.35
N ALA A 102 -9.45 -0.14 20.26
CA ALA A 102 -9.56 0.10 21.70
C ALA A 102 -8.30 -0.31 22.47
N SER A 103 -7.96 0.44 23.51
CA SER A 103 -6.84 0.16 24.44
C SER A 103 -7.28 -0.42 25.80
N ARG A 104 -8.58 -0.62 25.98
CA ARG A 104 -9.21 -1.22 27.18
C ARG A 104 -10.42 -2.04 26.73
N PRO A 105 -11.07 -2.84 27.59
CA PRO A 105 -12.37 -3.45 27.28
C PRO A 105 -13.53 -2.43 27.23
N PRO A 106 -14.64 -2.73 26.52
CA PRO A 106 -15.84 -1.91 26.51
C PRO A 106 -16.57 -1.97 27.86
N LYS A 107 -17.19 -0.86 28.27
CA LYS A 107 -18.11 -0.85 29.41
C LYS A 107 -19.48 -1.32 28.94
N GLN A 108 -20.27 -1.91 29.82
CA GLN A 108 -21.62 -2.38 29.49
C GLN A 108 -22.49 -1.27 28.86
N LYS A 109 -22.44 -0.06 29.42
CA LYS A 109 -23.13 1.11 28.85
C LYS A 109 -22.72 1.41 27.40
N GLU A 110 -21.45 1.22 27.03
CA GLU A 110 -20.97 1.51 25.66
C GLU A 110 -21.36 0.43 24.64
N ILE A 111 -21.91 -0.70 25.10
CA ILE A 111 -22.40 -1.80 24.26
C ILE A 111 -23.93 -1.74 24.15
N ASP A 112 -24.58 -1.34 25.24
CA ASP A 112 -26.03 -1.26 25.36
C ASP A 112 -26.63 0.08 24.87
N ASP A 113 -25.78 1.09 24.71
CA ASP A 113 -26.12 2.37 24.03
C ASP A 113 -26.36 2.09 22.53
#